data_AF-E3GPI1-F1
#
_entry.id   AF-E3GPI1-F1
#
_cell.length_a   1.000
_cell.length_b   1.000
_cell.length_c   1.000
_cell.angle_alpha   90.00
_cell.angle_beta   90.00
_cell.angle_gamma   90.00
#
_symmetry.space_group_name_H-M   'P 1'
#
loop_
_entity.id
_entity.type
_entity.pdbx_description
1 polymer ?
#
loop_
_entity_poly.entity_id
_entity_poly.type
_entity_poly.pdbx_seq_one_letter_code
_entity_poly.pdbx_strand_id
1 'polypeptide(L)'
;MSYEQQITYCGKVIEVEKKKGAARGGRKRLRRPKEQPTTEQQQERNKRRAERKLTQIINTNFGEGDHHLILTYRKQDRLPPGEARKALEKFMRKLRALYKKHGAELKYISVTEYKNTAIHHHLIINNAVPIKEINKLWEYGRPKYVQLDSTGQYKDLAEYLIKETEKSFREPDAPFKQRWNASRNLKKPVVKKKIVKRESWSKAPKPFKGYMLEKDSFYQCEQGDTGYIYQFYSMRKVE
;
A
#
# COMPACT_ATOMS: atom_id res chain seq x y z
N MET A 1 -2.54 -32.84 12.68
CA MET A 1 -2.65 -31.36 12.83
C MET A 1 -2.28 -30.67 11.51
N SER A 2 -2.82 -29.49 11.23
CA SER A 2 -2.59 -28.73 9.99
C SER A 2 -2.47 -27.23 10.25
N TYR A 3 -1.86 -26.49 9.33
CA TYR A 3 -1.84 -25.02 9.35
C TYR A 3 -2.34 -24.45 8.01
N GLU A 4 -2.83 -23.22 8.02
CA GLU A 4 -3.22 -22.49 6.81
C GLU A 4 -2.01 -21.68 6.31
N GLN A 5 -1.69 -21.82 5.03
CA GLN A 5 -0.70 -21.01 4.34
C GLN A 5 -1.38 -20.18 3.26
N GLN A 6 -1.13 -18.88 3.27
CA GLN A 6 -1.52 -17.95 2.23
C GLN A 6 -0.27 -17.42 1.54
N ILE A 7 -0.27 -17.44 0.21
CA ILE A 7 0.77 -16.81 -0.62
C ILE A 7 0.09 -15.73 -1.44
N THR A 8 0.58 -14.50 -1.34
CA THR A 8 0.10 -13.36 -2.11
C THR A 8 1.18 -12.95 -3.10
N TYR A 9 0.84 -12.90 -4.39
CA TYR A 9 1.73 -12.49 -5.46
C TYR A 9 1.42 -11.03 -5.85
N CYS A 10 2.43 -10.17 -5.71
CA CYS A 10 2.36 -8.73 -5.93
C CYS A 10 3.54 -8.31 -6.86
N GLY A 11 3.39 -8.52 -8.16
CA GLY A 11 4.47 -8.24 -9.12
C GLY A 11 5.73 -9.05 -8.84
N LYS A 12 6.87 -8.36 -8.60
CA LYS A 12 8.16 -9.00 -8.26
C LYS A 12 8.22 -9.52 -6.82
N VAL A 13 7.25 -9.19 -5.98
CA VAL A 13 7.22 -9.53 -4.54
C VAL A 13 6.20 -10.64 -4.27
N ILE A 14 6.58 -11.58 -3.41
CA ILE A 14 5.70 -12.62 -2.86
C ILE A 14 5.64 -12.43 -1.35
N GLU A 15 4.44 -12.33 -0.81
CA GLU A 15 4.20 -12.39 0.63
C GLU A 15 3.71 -13.78 1.03
N VAL A 16 4.22 -14.32 2.13
CA VAL A 16 3.78 -15.60 2.68
C VAL A 16 3.32 -15.41 4.11
N GLU A 17 2.09 -15.83 4.37
CA GLU A 17 1.50 -15.89 5.70
C GLU A 17 1.24 -17.35 6.06
N LYS A 18 1.61 -17.75 7.27
CA LYS A 18 1.23 -19.02 7.87
C LYS A 18 0.54 -18.75 9.19
N LYS A 19 -0.57 -19.44 9.41
CA LYS A 19 -1.32 -19.36 10.66
C LYS A 19 -1.76 -20.74 11.12
N LYS A 20 -1.63 -20.99 12.41
CA LYS A 20 -2.15 -22.18 13.09
C LYS A 20 -2.94 -21.73 14.30
N GLY A 21 -4.19 -22.18 14.38
CA GLY A 21 -5.01 -22.03 15.58
C GLY A 21 -4.61 -23.05 16.64
N ALA A 22 -5.08 -22.84 17.88
CA ALA A 22 -4.91 -23.77 18.98
C ALA A 22 -5.30 -25.20 18.58
N ALA A 23 -4.57 -26.20 19.08
CA ALA A 23 -4.98 -27.59 18.96
C ALA A 23 -6.35 -27.77 19.63
N ARG A 24 -7.33 -28.34 18.90
CA ARG A 24 -8.70 -28.59 19.39
C ARG A 24 -8.79 -29.62 20.54
N GLY A 25 -7.67 -30.13 21.04
CA GLY A 25 -7.59 -31.23 22.02
C GLY A 25 -6.92 -30.91 23.36
N GLY A 26 -6.50 -29.67 23.61
CA GLY A 26 -6.07 -29.24 24.95
C GLY A 26 -7.27 -28.72 25.75
N ARG A 27 -7.29 -28.96 27.08
CA ARG A 27 -8.30 -28.50 28.08
C ARG A 27 -9.09 -27.30 27.57
N LYS A 28 -10.44 -27.36 27.57
CA LYS A 28 -11.36 -26.24 27.26
C LYS A 28 -10.90 -24.98 28.01
N ARG A 29 -9.97 -24.21 27.41
CA ARG A 29 -9.50 -22.95 27.97
C ARG A 29 -10.68 -22.02 27.85
N LEU A 30 -11.18 -21.54 28.99
CA LEU A 30 -12.23 -20.54 29.04
C LEU A 30 -11.83 -19.41 28.10
N ARG A 31 -12.67 -19.17 27.10
CA ARG A 31 -12.47 -18.06 26.17
C ARG A 31 -12.39 -16.80 27.02
N ARG A 32 -11.24 -16.11 27.01
CA ARG A 32 -11.12 -14.85 27.76
C ARG A 32 -12.26 -13.91 27.36
N PRO A 33 -12.76 -13.09 28.29
CA PRO A 33 -13.67 -12.00 27.96
C PRO A 33 -13.10 -11.21 26.80
N LYS A 34 -13.97 -10.77 25.89
CA LYS A 34 -13.57 -10.00 24.72
C LYS A 34 -13.12 -8.62 25.19
N GLU A 35 -11.82 -8.47 25.47
CA GLU A 35 -11.22 -7.15 25.70
C GLU A 35 -11.22 -6.38 24.38
N GLN A 36 -11.82 -5.19 24.40
CA GLN A 36 -11.75 -4.31 23.25
C GLN A 36 -10.32 -3.74 23.20
N PRO A 37 -9.61 -3.84 22.06
CA PRO A 37 -8.31 -3.21 21.93
C PRO A 37 -8.46 -1.71 22.20
N THR A 38 -7.44 -1.09 22.80
CA THR A 38 -7.45 0.36 22.96
C THR A 38 -7.54 1.04 21.60
N THR A 39 -8.10 2.24 21.57
CA THR A 39 -8.25 3.04 20.35
C THR A 39 -6.91 3.19 19.62
N GLU A 40 -5.79 3.37 20.34
CA GLU A 40 -4.44 3.47 19.77
C GLU A 40 -3.97 2.16 19.14
N GLN A 41 -4.10 1.02 19.84
CA GLN A 41 -3.75 -0.30 19.29
C GLN A 41 -4.57 -0.62 18.04
N GLN A 42 -5.86 -0.24 18.03
CA GLN A 42 -6.71 -0.41 16.87
C GLN A 42 -6.28 0.50 15.70
N GLN A 43 -5.91 1.75 15.98
CA GLN A 43 -5.42 2.69 14.96
C GLN A 43 -4.12 2.19 14.32
N GLU A 44 -3.16 1.74 15.12
CA GLU A 44 -1.88 1.19 14.65
C GLU A 44 -2.09 -0.06 13.79
N ARG A 45 -2.96 -0.98 14.22
CA ARG A 45 -3.33 -2.16 13.40
C ARG A 45 -3.97 -1.78 12.07
N ASN A 46 -4.81 -0.75 12.06
CA ASN A 46 -5.45 -0.27 10.84
C ASN A 46 -4.45 0.43 9.91
N LYS A 47 -3.47 1.16 10.46
CA LYS A 47 -2.36 1.76 9.72
C LYS A 47 -1.52 0.70 9.03
N ARG A 48 -1.01 -0.29 9.77
CA ARG A 48 -0.22 -1.40 9.19
C ARG A 48 -0.97 -2.15 8.09
N ARG A 49 -2.29 -2.35 8.27
CA ARG A 49 -3.14 -2.95 7.23
C ARG A 49 -3.27 -2.07 5.99
N ALA A 50 -3.39 -0.76 6.18
CA ALA A 50 -3.44 0.20 5.09
C ALA A 50 -2.13 0.25 4.31
N GLU A 51 -0.99 0.34 4.99
CA GLU A 51 0.36 0.32 4.41
C GLU A 51 0.58 -0.95 3.59
N ARG A 52 0.32 -2.12 4.19
CA ARG A 52 0.45 -3.40 3.49
C ARG A 52 -0.46 -3.49 2.27
N LYS A 53 -1.73 -3.09 2.40
CA LYS A 53 -2.68 -3.10 1.27
C LYS A 53 -2.22 -2.18 0.15
N LEU A 54 -1.75 -0.97 0.48
CA LEU A 54 -1.26 -0.02 -0.50
C LEU A 54 0.00 -0.56 -1.19
N THR A 55 0.95 -1.10 -0.42
CA THR A 55 2.17 -1.77 -0.94
C THR A 55 1.82 -2.85 -1.96
N GLN A 56 0.91 -3.76 -1.61
CA GLN A 56 0.47 -4.83 -2.51
C GLN A 56 -0.14 -4.29 -3.82
N ILE A 57 -0.95 -3.23 -3.73
CA ILE A 57 -1.55 -2.60 -4.92
C ILE A 57 -0.47 -1.96 -5.78
N ILE A 58 0.49 -1.23 -5.18
CA ILE A 58 1.56 -0.57 -5.91
C ILE A 58 2.42 -1.63 -6.62
N ASN A 59 2.96 -2.60 -5.89
CA ASN A 59 3.81 -3.66 -6.43
C ASN A 59 3.12 -4.49 -7.53
N THR A 60 1.78 -4.60 -7.50
CA THR A 60 1.02 -5.34 -8.52
C THR A 60 0.85 -4.56 -9.83
N ASN A 61 0.85 -3.23 -9.77
CA ASN A 61 0.39 -2.39 -10.89
C ASN A 61 1.45 -1.46 -11.46
N PHE A 62 2.45 -1.12 -10.67
CA PHE A 62 3.50 -0.19 -11.04
C PHE A 62 4.87 -0.86 -10.94
N GLY A 63 5.82 -0.33 -11.70
CA GLY A 63 7.17 -0.87 -11.84
C GLY A 63 8.19 0.19 -12.19
N GLU A 64 9.36 -0.27 -12.63
CA GLU A 64 10.46 0.58 -13.04
C GLU A 64 10.04 1.63 -14.07
N GLY A 65 10.47 2.87 -13.87
CA GLY A 65 10.22 3.97 -14.78
C GLY A 65 8.81 4.59 -14.68
N ASP A 66 7.87 3.95 -13.96
CA ASP A 66 6.64 4.62 -13.53
C ASP A 66 6.95 5.82 -12.62
N HIS A 67 5.98 6.71 -12.42
CA HIS A 67 6.25 8.01 -11.82
C HIS A 67 5.52 8.21 -10.49
N HIS A 68 6.24 8.66 -9.48
CA HIS A 68 5.72 9.33 -8.30
C HIS A 68 5.77 10.84 -8.52
N LEU A 69 4.61 11.46 -8.76
CA LEU A 69 4.47 12.91 -8.92
C LEU A 69 4.05 13.56 -7.62
N ILE A 70 4.57 14.76 -7.38
CA ILE A 70 4.23 15.61 -6.24
C ILE A 70 3.79 16.96 -6.80
N LEU A 71 2.48 17.20 -6.77
CA LEU A 71 1.87 18.45 -7.21
C LEU A 71 1.86 19.43 -6.05
N THR A 72 2.72 20.45 -6.13
CA THR A 72 2.81 21.52 -5.15
C THR A 72 2.21 22.81 -5.70
N TYR A 73 1.82 23.71 -4.80
CA TYR A 73 1.33 25.04 -5.13
C TYR A 73 2.42 26.09 -4.91
N ARG A 74 2.54 27.05 -5.83
CA ARG A 74 3.33 28.26 -5.60
C ARG A 74 2.69 29.06 -4.47
N LYS A 75 3.49 29.89 -3.78
CA LYS A 75 3.04 30.59 -2.56
C LYS A 75 1.76 31.40 -2.78
N GLN A 76 1.65 32.08 -3.91
CA GLN A 76 0.50 32.90 -4.31
C GLN A 76 -0.71 32.10 -4.80
N ASP A 77 -0.52 30.85 -5.20
CA ASP A 77 -1.56 29.99 -5.80
C ASP A 77 -2.11 28.96 -4.79
N ARG A 78 -1.75 29.07 -3.50
CA ARG A 78 -2.19 28.13 -2.47
C ARG A 78 -3.70 28.23 -2.29
N LEU A 79 -4.37 27.11 -2.47
CA LEU A 79 -5.83 27.02 -2.40
C LEU A 79 -6.29 26.44 -1.06
N PRO A 80 -7.49 26.80 -0.58
CA PRO A 80 -8.11 26.11 0.55
C PRO A 80 -8.46 24.65 0.19
N PRO A 81 -8.67 23.75 1.18
CA PRO A 81 -8.90 22.32 0.98
C PRO A 81 -9.95 21.96 -0.11
N GLY A 82 -11.10 22.62 -0.10
CA GLY A 82 -12.19 22.37 -1.06
C GLY A 82 -11.83 22.76 -2.51
N GLU A 83 -11.05 23.81 -2.69
CA GLU A 83 -10.59 24.25 -4.01
C GLU A 83 -9.40 23.42 -4.49
N ALA A 84 -8.48 23.04 -3.60
CA ALA A 84 -7.38 22.13 -3.91
C ALA A 84 -7.88 20.78 -4.44
N ARG A 85 -8.99 20.27 -3.88
CA ARG A 85 -9.67 19.09 -4.43
C ARG A 85 -10.13 19.31 -5.87
N LYS A 86 -10.83 20.42 -6.15
CA LYS A 86 -11.32 20.74 -7.50
C LYS A 86 -10.16 20.92 -8.49
N ALA A 87 -9.06 21.51 -8.05
CA ALA A 87 -7.83 21.63 -8.83
C ALA A 87 -7.26 20.26 -9.20
N LEU A 88 -7.16 19.33 -8.23
CA LEU A 88 -6.74 17.96 -8.50
C LEU A 88 -7.70 17.23 -9.46
N GLU A 89 -9.02 17.38 -9.27
CA GLU A 89 -10.02 16.77 -10.17
C GLU A 89 -9.90 17.29 -11.61
N LYS A 90 -9.68 18.60 -11.79
CA LYS A 90 -9.41 19.23 -13.10
C LYS A 90 -8.12 18.69 -13.71
N PHE A 91 -7.05 18.57 -12.92
CA PHE A 91 -5.79 17.98 -13.36
C PHE A 91 -5.98 16.52 -13.81
N MET A 92 -6.66 15.70 -13.00
CA MET A 92 -6.92 14.29 -13.33
C MET A 92 -7.76 14.12 -14.60
N ARG A 93 -8.73 15.01 -14.84
CA ARG A 93 -9.51 15.01 -16.09
C ARG A 93 -8.62 15.28 -17.30
N LYS A 94 -7.76 16.30 -17.22
CA LYS A 94 -6.78 16.61 -18.29
C LYS A 94 -5.78 15.46 -18.49
N LEU A 95 -5.30 14.87 -17.40
CA LEU A 95 -4.35 13.76 -17.45
C LEU A 95 -4.96 12.55 -18.15
N ARG A 96 -6.22 12.19 -17.84
CA ARG A 96 -6.92 11.10 -18.54
C ARG A 96 -7.07 11.38 -20.04
N ALA A 97 -7.42 12.61 -20.41
CA ALA A 97 -7.51 12.98 -21.82
C ALA A 97 -6.15 12.88 -22.53
N LEU A 98 -5.07 13.27 -21.85
CA LEU A 98 -3.71 13.17 -22.36
C LEU A 98 -3.30 11.70 -22.57
N TYR A 99 -3.55 10.82 -21.59
CA TYR A 99 -3.29 9.38 -21.73
C TYR A 99 -4.07 8.77 -22.90
N LYS A 100 -5.36 9.13 -23.03
CA LYS A 100 -6.20 8.69 -24.15
C LYS A 100 -5.64 9.13 -25.51
N LYS A 101 -5.11 10.37 -25.60
CA LYS A 101 -4.46 10.88 -26.82
C LYS A 101 -3.23 10.06 -27.21
N HIS A 102 -2.49 9.55 -26.23
CA HIS A 102 -1.34 8.66 -26.43
C HIS A 102 -1.73 7.17 -26.54
N GLY A 103 -3.03 6.86 -26.69
CA GLY A 103 -3.50 5.47 -26.83
C GLY A 103 -3.35 4.61 -25.57
N ALA A 104 -3.15 5.25 -24.41
CA ALA A 104 -2.92 4.56 -23.14
C ALA A 104 -4.08 4.78 -22.16
N GLU A 105 -4.28 3.82 -21.27
CA GLU A 105 -5.19 3.96 -20.13
C GLU A 105 -4.41 4.43 -18.89
N LEU A 106 -4.93 5.45 -18.21
CA LEU A 106 -4.33 5.96 -16.97
C LEU A 106 -4.60 4.99 -15.81
N LYS A 107 -3.54 4.51 -15.19
CA LYS A 107 -3.53 3.91 -13.86
C LYS A 107 -2.98 4.93 -12.88
N TYR A 108 -3.65 5.10 -11.74
CA TYR A 108 -3.13 6.00 -10.72
C TYR A 108 -3.48 5.59 -9.30
N ILE A 109 -2.67 6.06 -8.36
CA ILE A 109 -2.98 6.20 -6.94
C ILE A 109 -2.76 7.67 -6.60
N SER A 110 -3.62 8.27 -5.78
CA SER A 110 -3.46 9.66 -5.34
C SER A 110 -3.71 9.83 -3.84
N VAL A 111 -2.87 10.64 -3.22
CA VAL A 111 -2.87 10.96 -1.78
C VAL A 111 -2.70 12.47 -1.65
N THR A 112 -3.46 13.11 -0.76
CA THR A 112 -3.38 14.57 -0.57
C THR A 112 -3.00 14.86 0.86
N GLU A 113 -1.89 15.57 1.04
CA GLU A 113 -1.48 16.11 2.33
C GLU A 113 -1.97 17.54 2.46
N TYR A 114 -2.50 17.90 3.63
CA TYR A 114 -3.04 19.25 3.85
C TYR A 114 -2.78 19.86 5.23
N LYS A 115 -2.14 19.15 6.18
CA LYS A 115 -2.00 19.63 7.57
C LYS A 115 -0.58 19.99 7.97
N ASN A 116 0.40 19.15 7.61
CA ASN A 116 1.76 19.33 8.10
C ASN A 116 2.51 20.45 7.35
N THR A 117 2.11 20.71 6.11
CA THR A 117 2.71 21.72 5.23
C THR A 117 1.65 22.31 4.30
N ALA A 118 2.06 23.21 3.39
CA ALA A 118 1.20 23.64 2.30
C ALA A 118 0.64 22.43 1.53
N ILE A 119 -0.65 22.50 1.18
CA ILE A 119 -1.35 21.40 0.51
C ILE A 119 -0.54 20.90 -0.69
N HIS A 120 -0.40 19.60 -0.82
CA HIS A 120 0.22 18.98 -1.99
C HIS A 120 -0.38 17.61 -2.26
N HIS A 121 -0.34 17.21 -3.53
CA HIS A 121 -0.92 15.94 -3.98
C HIS A 121 0.19 15.01 -4.45
N HIS A 122 0.29 13.84 -3.84
CA HIS A 122 1.11 12.75 -4.35
C HIS A 122 0.29 11.90 -5.32
N LEU A 123 0.90 11.53 -6.44
CA LEU A 123 0.32 10.59 -7.39
C LEU A 123 1.35 9.54 -7.78
N ILE A 124 0.95 8.28 -7.86
CA ILE A 124 1.71 7.25 -8.57
C ILE A 124 0.97 7.00 -9.89
N ILE A 125 1.64 7.12 -11.03
CA ILE A 125 1.05 6.92 -12.36
C ILE A 125 1.94 6.05 -13.26
N ASN A 126 1.33 5.32 -14.18
CA ASN A 126 2.07 4.48 -15.12
C ASN A 126 2.77 5.29 -16.21
N ASN A 127 3.98 4.91 -16.60
CA ASN A 127 4.76 5.59 -17.63
C ASN A 127 4.28 5.26 -19.04
N ALA A 128 3.28 6.02 -19.51
CA ALA A 128 2.76 5.90 -20.87
C ALA A 128 2.71 7.22 -21.64
N VAL A 129 3.06 8.33 -20.98
CA VAL A 129 3.00 9.69 -21.53
C VAL A 129 4.26 10.44 -21.13
N PRO A 130 4.85 11.26 -22.03
CA PRO A 130 6.02 12.06 -21.70
C PRO A 130 5.79 12.99 -20.50
N ILE A 131 6.67 12.95 -19.51
CA ILE A 131 6.56 13.78 -18.29
C ILE A 131 6.48 15.28 -18.60
N LYS A 132 7.15 15.73 -19.67
CA LYS A 132 7.09 17.12 -20.14
C LYS A 132 5.67 17.56 -20.50
N GLU A 133 4.84 16.68 -21.04
CA GLU A 133 3.44 16.99 -21.34
C GLU A 133 2.58 17.00 -20.07
N ILE A 134 2.83 16.06 -19.16
CA ILE A 134 2.15 15.99 -17.87
C ILE A 134 2.40 17.27 -17.04
N ASN A 135 3.65 17.75 -17.02
CA ASN A 135 4.03 18.95 -16.27
C ASN A 135 3.28 20.21 -16.72
N LYS A 136 2.91 20.30 -18.01
CA LYS A 136 2.14 21.43 -18.56
C LYS A 136 0.69 21.44 -18.08
N LEU A 137 0.16 20.33 -17.54
CA LEU A 137 -1.23 20.24 -17.10
C LEU A 137 -1.48 20.89 -15.73
N TRP A 138 -0.45 21.01 -14.90
CA TRP A 138 -0.56 21.57 -13.55
C TRP A 138 -0.34 23.08 -13.55
N GLU A 139 -1.43 23.83 -13.35
CA GLU A 139 -1.42 25.30 -13.49
C GLU A 139 -0.89 26.02 -12.26
N TYR A 140 -0.93 25.40 -11.07
CA TYR A 140 -0.73 26.07 -9.77
C TYR A 140 0.70 26.00 -9.23
N GLY A 141 1.59 25.26 -9.89
CA GLY A 141 2.98 25.15 -9.46
C GLY A 141 3.84 24.31 -10.37
N ARG A 142 4.99 23.87 -9.85
CA ARG A 142 5.91 23.00 -10.59
C ARG A 142 5.84 21.60 -10.01
N PRO A 143 5.28 20.62 -10.73
CA PRO A 143 5.31 19.23 -10.30
C PRO A 143 6.74 18.77 -10.07
N LYS A 144 6.98 18.08 -8.97
CA LYS A 144 8.18 17.26 -8.79
C LYS A 144 7.84 15.84 -9.23
N TYR A 145 8.83 15.12 -9.76
CA TYR A 145 8.66 13.73 -10.14
C TYR A 145 9.86 12.92 -9.67
N VAL A 146 9.59 11.69 -9.28
CA VAL A 146 10.58 10.67 -8.94
C VAL A 146 10.20 9.42 -9.72
N GLN A 147 11.17 8.80 -10.40
CA GLN A 147 10.93 7.53 -11.08
C GLN A 147 11.00 6.38 -10.07
N LEU A 148 10.08 5.42 -10.23
CA LEU A 148 10.09 4.19 -9.47
C LEU A 148 11.29 3.35 -9.90
N ASP A 149 11.99 2.80 -8.91
CA ASP A 149 13.16 1.95 -9.14
C ASP A 149 12.78 0.55 -9.69
N SER A 150 13.80 -0.22 -10.04
CA SER A 150 13.66 -1.57 -10.59
C SER A 150 13.35 -2.64 -9.56
N THR A 151 13.32 -2.30 -8.26
CA THR A 151 13.20 -3.30 -7.19
C THR A 151 11.85 -4.02 -7.23
N GLY A 152 10.79 -3.33 -7.65
CA GLY A 152 9.42 -3.83 -7.58
C GLY A 152 8.88 -3.96 -6.16
N GLN A 153 9.61 -3.46 -5.16
CA GLN A 153 9.18 -3.39 -3.76
C GLN A 153 9.03 -1.93 -3.36
N TYR A 154 7.79 -1.46 -3.27
CA TYR A 154 7.47 -0.06 -2.98
C TYR A 154 6.86 0.13 -1.59
N LYS A 155 7.29 -0.68 -0.62
CA LYS A 155 6.85 -0.60 0.78
C LYS A 155 7.12 0.78 1.38
N ASP A 156 8.34 1.30 1.24
CA ASP A 156 8.72 2.60 1.82
C ASP A 156 7.91 3.75 1.22
N LEU A 157 7.63 3.68 -0.09
CA LEU A 157 6.75 4.64 -0.76
C LEU A 157 5.31 4.54 -0.21
N ALA A 158 4.79 3.34 0.00
CA ALA A 158 3.46 3.16 0.58
C ALA A 158 3.38 3.69 2.02
N GLU A 159 4.38 3.39 2.85
CA GLU A 159 4.46 3.88 4.24
C GLU A 159 4.54 5.41 4.29
N TYR A 160 5.37 6.00 3.42
CA TYR A 160 5.45 7.45 3.25
C TYR A 160 4.07 8.06 2.95
N LEU A 161 3.37 7.53 1.94
CA LEU A 161 2.04 8.02 1.54
C LEU A 161 0.96 7.87 2.62
N ILE A 162 0.98 6.76 3.38
CA ILE A 162 0.03 6.56 4.48
C ILE A 162 0.33 7.49 5.65
N LYS A 163 1.61 7.76 5.94
CA LYS A 163 2.02 8.67 6.99
C LYS A 163 1.55 10.11 6.74
N GLU A 164 1.60 10.57 5.49
CA GLU A 164 1.06 11.89 5.11
C GLU A 164 -0.43 11.97 5.51
N THR A 165 -1.26 11.02 5.05
CA THR A 165 -2.70 11.09 5.34
C THR A 165 -3.11 10.69 6.75
N GLU A 166 -2.20 10.20 7.59
CA GLU A 166 -2.52 9.57 8.88
C GLU A 166 -3.34 10.45 9.81
N LYS A 167 -2.98 11.72 9.91
CA LYS A 167 -3.62 12.70 10.80
C LYS A 167 -4.84 13.37 10.16
N SER A 168 -4.99 13.26 8.85
CA SER A 168 -5.77 14.19 8.06
C SER A 168 -7.03 13.53 7.44
N PHE A 169 -6.98 12.24 7.11
CA PHE A 169 -8.09 11.57 6.41
C PHE A 169 -9.43 11.45 7.18
N ARG A 170 -9.45 11.64 8.51
CA ARG A 170 -10.65 11.47 9.35
C ARG A 170 -11.37 12.78 9.66
N GLU A 171 -10.83 13.91 9.23
CA GLU A 171 -11.37 15.20 9.63
C GLU A 171 -12.56 15.61 8.75
N PRO A 172 -13.47 16.44 9.28
CA PRO A 172 -14.60 16.96 8.52
C PRO A 172 -14.16 17.69 7.25
N ASP A 173 -13.07 18.47 7.36
CA ASP A 173 -12.56 19.35 6.30
C ASP A 173 -11.54 18.67 5.38
N ALA A 174 -11.31 17.37 5.57
CA ALA A 174 -10.38 16.62 4.74
C ALA A 174 -10.84 16.68 3.27
N PRO A 175 -9.97 17.09 2.32
CA PRO A 175 -10.31 17.09 0.89
C PRO A 175 -10.84 15.74 0.42
N PHE A 176 -10.30 14.66 1.01
CA PHE A 176 -10.73 13.29 0.79
C PHE A 176 -10.93 12.57 2.14
N LYS A 177 -12.08 11.91 2.33
CA LYS A 177 -12.39 11.09 3.51
C LYS A 177 -11.74 9.69 3.46
N GLN A 178 -10.70 9.52 2.65
CA GLN A 178 -10.00 8.27 2.40
C GLN A 178 -8.49 8.52 2.45
N ARG A 179 -7.72 7.55 2.92
CA ARG A 179 -6.25 7.62 3.00
C ARG A 179 -5.59 7.68 1.62
N TRP A 180 -6.19 7.08 0.60
CA TRP A 180 -5.77 7.20 -0.79
C TRP A 180 -6.95 6.95 -1.71
N ASN A 181 -6.89 7.51 -2.91
CA ASN A 181 -7.78 7.17 -4.02
C ASN A 181 -6.99 6.40 -5.08
N ALA A 182 -7.66 5.56 -5.86
CA ALA A 182 -7.01 4.76 -6.90
C ALA A 182 -7.91 4.62 -8.13
N SER A 183 -7.31 4.39 -9.30
CA SER A 183 -8.07 4.07 -10.50
C SER A 183 -8.78 2.71 -10.37
N ARG A 184 -9.92 2.56 -11.05
CA ARG A 184 -10.76 1.36 -10.96
C ARG A 184 -10.20 0.18 -11.78
N ASN A 185 -9.30 0.46 -12.72
CA ASN A 185 -8.63 -0.51 -13.61
C ASN A 185 -7.35 -1.12 -13.00
N LEU A 186 -7.03 -0.85 -11.73
CA LEU A 186 -5.90 -1.50 -11.06
C LEU A 186 -6.20 -2.99 -10.83
N LYS A 187 -5.22 -3.84 -11.16
CA LYS A 187 -5.25 -5.27 -10.89
C LYS A 187 -5.13 -5.50 -9.38
N LYS A 188 -5.86 -6.49 -8.88
CA LYS A 188 -5.74 -6.95 -7.48
C LYS A 188 -4.58 -7.97 -7.38
N PRO A 189 -3.88 -8.03 -6.25
CA PRO A 189 -2.86 -9.05 -6.03
C PRO A 189 -3.49 -10.45 -6.04
N VAL A 190 -2.73 -11.44 -6.51
CA VAL A 190 -3.22 -12.82 -6.61
C VAL A 190 -2.99 -13.53 -5.28
N VAL A 191 -4.06 -14.00 -4.64
CA VAL A 191 -4.00 -14.69 -3.35
C VAL A 191 -4.27 -16.18 -3.52
N LYS A 192 -3.33 -17.03 -3.09
CA LYS A 192 -3.48 -18.50 -3.06
C LYS A 192 -3.46 -18.99 -1.61
N LYS A 193 -4.52 -19.66 -1.19
CA LYS A 193 -4.64 -20.27 0.15
C LYS A 193 -4.55 -21.78 0.05
N LYS A 194 -3.85 -22.42 0.99
CA LYS A 194 -3.78 -23.88 1.12
C LYS A 194 -3.75 -24.30 2.58
N ILE A 195 -4.32 -25.48 2.85
CA ILE A 195 -4.19 -26.15 4.14
C ILE A 195 -3.02 -27.14 4.03
N VAL A 196 -2.01 -26.98 4.87
CA VAL A 196 -0.85 -27.88 4.90
C VAL A 196 -1.03 -28.88 6.02
N LYS A 197 -1.06 -30.18 5.67
CA LYS A 197 -1.14 -31.31 6.62
C LYS A 197 0.22 -31.54 7.31
N ARG A 198 0.69 -30.55 8.06
CA ARG A 198 1.87 -30.64 8.93
C ARG A 198 1.58 -29.95 10.24
N GLU A 199 2.23 -30.41 11.29
CA GLU A 199 2.05 -29.86 12.63
C GLU A 199 2.72 -28.50 12.81
N SER A 200 3.88 -28.29 12.19
CA SER A 200 4.66 -27.06 12.31
C SER A 200 5.27 -26.65 10.96
N TRP A 201 5.87 -25.45 10.93
CA TRP A 201 6.67 -24.95 9.83
C TRP A 201 8.06 -24.54 10.32
N SER A 202 9.01 -24.41 9.38
CA SER A 202 10.36 -23.93 9.70
C SER A 202 10.33 -22.52 10.28
N LYS A 203 11.00 -22.32 11.42
CA LYS A 203 11.17 -20.99 12.04
C LYS A 203 11.94 -20.04 11.12
N ALA A 204 12.96 -20.55 10.42
CA ALA A 204 13.65 -19.83 9.35
C ALA A 204 13.04 -20.21 7.99
N PRO A 205 12.28 -19.32 7.32
CA PRO A 205 11.80 -19.59 5.98
C PRO A 205 12.98 -19.71 5.00
N LYS A 206 12.85 -20.56 3.98
CA LYS A 206 13.78 -20.62 2.86
C LYS A 206 13.17 -19.88 1.68
N PRO A 207 13.95 -19.08 0.93
CA PRO A 207 13.44 -18.41 -0.26
C PRO A 207 13.01 -19.42 -1.32
N PHE A 208 12.06 -19.03 -2.17
CA PHE A 208 11.74 -19.80 -3.37
C PHE A 208 12.86 -19.68 -4.40
N LYS A 209 12.96 -20.64 -5.32
CA LYS A 209 13.97 -20.59 -6.40
C LYS A 209 13.80 -19.29 -7.20
N GLY A 210 14.88 -18.50 -7.32
CA GLY A 210 14.87 -17.20 -7.98
C GLY A 210 14.34 -16.05 -7.12
N TYR A 211 14.21 -16.24 -5.81
CA TYR A 211 13.81 -15.20 -4.87
C TYR A 211 14.84 -15.03 -3.75
N MET A 212 14.89 -13.83 -3.16
CA MET A 212 15.62 -13.53 -1.94
C MET A 212 14.63 -13.13 -0.84
N LEU A 213 14.94 -13.47 0.42
CA LEU A 213 14.16 -13.01 1.57
C LEU A 213 14.45 -11.54 1.85
N GLU A 214 13.39 -10.78 2.13
CA GLU A 214 13.53 -9.40 2.59
C GLU A 214 13.83 -9.41 4.09
N LYS A 215 15.04 -8.95 4.46
CA LYS A 215 15.58 -9.06 5.83
C LYS A 215 14.63 -8.48 6.89
N ASP A 216 13.97 -7.36 6.58
CA ASP A 216 13.10 -6.63 7.51
C ASP A 216 11.62 -7.03 7.41
N SER A 217 11.31 -8.09 6.65
CA SER A 217 9.93 -8.56 6.46
C SER A 217 9.51 -9.66 7.42
N PHE A 218 10.48 -10.31 8.09
CA PHE A 218 10.20 -11.47 8.91
C PHE A 218 9.49 -11.06 10.21
N TYR A 219 8.30 -11.59 10.41
CA TYR A 219 7.53 -11.40 11.64
C TYR A 219 6.94 -12.73 12.09
N GLN A 220 7.22 -13.11 13.34
CA GLN A 220 6.62 -14.29 13.96
C GLN A 220 6.04 -13.89 15.32
N CYS A 221 4.80 -14.30 15.58
CA CYS A 221 4.20 -14.16 16.89
C CYS A 221 3.53 -15.47 17.33
N GLU A 222 3.64 -15.73 18.62
CA GLU A 222 2.96 -16.83 19.30
C GLU A 222 2.18 -16.22 20.47
N GLN A 223 0.86 -16.35 20.43
CA GLN A 223 0.02 -15.92 21.55
C GLN A 223 -0.05 -17.06 22.57
N GLY A 224 0.70 -16.94 23.67
CA GLY A 224 0.81 -17.98 24.70
C GLY A 224 -0.53 -18.46 25.30
N ASP A 225 -1.52 -17.57 25.33
CA ASP A 225 -2.85 -17.88 25.86
C ASP A 225 -3.74 -18.68 24.87
N THR A 226 -3.62 -18.40 23.57
CA THR A 226 -4.47 -18.99 22.52
C THR A 226 -3.77 -20.10 21.73
N GLY A 227 -2.46 -20.29 21.90
CA GLY A 227 -1.66 -21.19 21.06
C GLY A 227 -1.71 -20.82 19.58
N TYR A 228 -2.11 -19.58 19.25
CA TYR A 228 -2.15 -19.08 17.89
C TYR A 228 -0.74 -18.70 17.46
N ILE A 229 -0.25 -19.37 16.43
CA ILE A 229 1.08 -19.11 15.87
C ILE A 229 0.88 -18.47 14.50
N TYR A 230 1.57 -17.36 14.27
CA TYR A 230 1.57 -16.63 12.99
C TYR A 230 2.99 -16.34 12.55
N GLN A 231 3.26 -16.57 11.27
CA GLN A 231 4.52 -16.22 10.62
C GLN A 231 4.21 -15.48 9.32
N PHE A 232 4.88 -14.35 9.12
CA PHE A 232 4.87 -13.54 7.90
C PHE A 232 6.30 -13.30 7.44
N TYR A 233 6.49 -13.33 6.13
CA TYR A 233 7.72 -12.89 5.47
C TYR A 233 7.39 -12.56 4.02
N SER A 234 8.18 -11.66 3.44
CA SER A 234 8.14 -11.36 2.02
C SER A 234 9.46 -11.73 1.34
N MET A 235 9.34 -11.99 0.06
CA MET A 235 10.42 -12.40 -0.82
C MET A 235 10.35 -11.57 -2.08
N ARG A 236 11.50 -11.19 -2.61
CA ARG A 236 11.62 -10.43 -3.84
C ARG A 236 12.33 -11.27 -4.88
N LYS A 237 11.87 -11.22 -6.13
CA LYS A 237 12.53 -11.91 -7.25
C LYS A 237 13.95 -11.36 -7.41
N VAL A 238 14.93 -12.25 -7.56
CA VAL A 238 16.30 -11.90 -7.93
C VAL A 238 16.37 -11.95 -9.44
N GLU A 239 16.89 -10.90 -10.05
CA GLU A 239 17.21 -10.85 -11.49
C GLU A 239 18.56 -11.50 -11.74
#